data_AF-A0A0R0CT44-F1
#
_entry.id   AF-A0A0R0CT44-F1
#
_cell.length_a   1.000
_cell.length_b   1.000
_cell.length_c   1.000
_cell.angle_alpha   90.00
_cell.angle_beta   90.00
_cell.angle_gamma   90.00
#
_symmetry.space_group_name_H-M   'P 1'
#
loop_
_entity.id
_entity.type
_entity.pdbx_description
1 polymer ?
#
loop_
_entity_poly.entity_id
_entity_poly.type
_entity_poly.pdbx_seq_one_letter_code
_entity_poly.pdbx_strand_id
1 'polypeptide(L)'
;MTEREQLVWASSYASLASDPANAIRLADQAIRQLRELDIDNERYSGPEYEAARHGPGLTLEEFRAWYPVALKIAKKGIVKPNEITEASCQTAFQIYQRCASDFY
;
A
#
# COMPACT_ATOMS: atom_id res chain seq x y z
N MET A 1 1.13 -11.36 16.71
CA MET A 1 -0.24 -10.88 16.52
C MET A 1 -0.20 -9.38 16.66
N THR A 2 -0.47 -8.60 15.60
CA THR A 2 -0.49 -7.13 15.67
C THR A 2 -1.63 -6.64 16.56
N GLU A 3 -1.61 -5.39 17.01
CA GLU A 3 -2.71 -4.80 17.81
C GLU A 3 -4.05 -4.89 17.07
N ARG A 4 -4.03 -4.73 15.74
CA ARG A 4 -5.19 -4.88 14.86
C ARG A 4 -5.68 -6.33 14.82
N GLU A 5 -4.79 -7.29 14.64
CA GLU A 5 -5.15 -8.71 14.68
C GLU A 5 -5.75 -9.10 16.03
N GLN A 6 -5.23 -8.55 17.15
CA GLN A 6 -5.79 -8.79 18.49
C GLN A 6 -7.20 -8.21 18.62
N LEU A 7 -7.45 -6.99 18.14
CA LEU A 7 -8.77 -6.37 18.14
C LEU A 7 -9.78 -7.17 17.32
N VAL A 8 -9.41 -7.57 16.10
CA VAL A 8 -10.27 -8.36 15.20
C VAL A 8 -10.57 -9.74 15.79
N TRP A 9 -9.59 -10.38 16.42
CA TRP A 9 -9.80 -11.65 17.08
C TRP A 9 -10.72 -11.51 18.29
N ALA A 10 -10.49 -10.52 19.15
CA ALA A 10 -11.30 -10.27 20.33
C ALA A 10 -12.76 -9.94 19.98
N SER A 11 -12.99 -9.11 18.95
CA SER A 11 -14.35 -8.80 18.49
C SER A 11 -15.06 -10.03 17.91
N SER A 12 -14.33 -10.83 17.13
CA SER A 12 -14.88 -12.04 16.51
C SER A 12 -15.20 -13.11 17.55
N TYR A 13 -14.31 -13.28 18.54
CA TYR A 13 -14.54 -14.18 19.67
C TYR A 13 -15.75 -13.73 20.51
N ALA A 14 -15.82 -12.43 20.85
CA ALA A 14 -16.90 -11.88 21.66
C ALA A 14 -18.28 -12.02 21.00
N SER A 15 -18.36 -11.97 19.67
CA SER A 15 -19.62 -12.15 18.93
C SER A 15 -20.25 -13.55 19.09
N LEU A 16 -19.47 -14.54 19.52
CA LEU A 16 -19.91 -15.92 19.76
C LEU A 16 -19.53 -16.41 21.16
N ALA A 17 -19.46 -15.51 22.15
CA ALA A 17 -19.06 -15.85 23.51
C ALA A 17 -19.88 -16.98 24.16
N SER A 18 -21.11 -17.22 23.69
CA SER A 18 -21.97 -18.33 24.14
C SER A 18 -21.57 -19.71 23.59
N ASP A 19 -20.71 -19.78 22.57
CA ASP A 19 -20.17 -21.02 22.00
C ASP A 19 -18.65 -20.90 21.78
N PRO A 20 -17.85 -21.18 22.83
CA PRO A 20 -16.40 -20.96 22.80
C PRO A 20 -15.67 -21.74 21.70
N ALA A 21 -16.16 -22.94 21.34
CA ALA A 21 -15.52 -23.78 20.33
C ALA A 21 -15.67 -23.17 18.93
N ASN A 22 -16.86 -22.69 18.61
CA ASN A 22 -17.11 -21.99 17.34
C ASN A 22 -16.52 -20.58 17.32
N ALA A 23 -16.47 -19.88 18.47
CA ALA A 23 -15.87 -18.56 18.60
C ALA A 23 -14.38 -18.56 18.26
N ILE A 24 -13.61 -19.51 18.79
CA ILE A 24 -12.18 -19.66 18.49
C ILE A 24 -11.97 -19.90 16.99
N ARG A 25 -12.73 -20.86 16.42
CA ARG A 25 -12.63 -21.20 14.99
C ARG A 25 -12.90 -19.99 14.08
N LEU A 26 -13.93 -19.20 14.40
CA LEU A 26 -14.30 -18.03 13.61
C LEU A 26 -13.31 -16.87 13.79
N ALA A 27 -12.82 -16.64 15.00
CA ALA A 27 -11.80 -15.63 15.25
C ALA A 27 -10.47 -15.95 14.53
N ASP A 28 -10.06 -17.22 14.51
CA ASP A 28 -8.88 -17.66 13.76
C ASP A 28 -9.09 -17.54 12.25
N GLN A 29 -10.30 -17.85 11.75
CA GLN A 29 -10.65 -17.66 10.34
C GLN A 29 -10.62 -16.17 9.95
N ALA A 30 -11.11 -15.28 10.80
CA ALA A 30 -11.09 -13.84 10.57
C ALA A 30 -9.66 -13.29 10.47
N ILE A 31 -8.72 -13.78 11.29
CA ILE A 31 -7.29 -13.43 11.15
C ILE A 31 -6.72 -13.96 9.85
N ARG A 32 -7.03 -15.20 9.46
CA ARG A 32 -6.53 -15.74 8.18
C ARG A 32 -7.00 -14.90 7.00
N GLN A 33 -8.27 -14.52 6.99
CA GLN A 33 -8.82 -13.60 5.98
C GLN A 33 -8.15 -12.22 6.04
N LEU A 34 -7.92 -11.69 7.24
CA LEU A 34 -7.20 -10.41 7.41
C LEU A 34 -5.78 -10.47 6.85
N ARG A 35 -5.08 -11.59 7.03
CA ARG A 35 -3.74 -11.84 6.48
C ARG A 35 -3.77 -12.05 4.97
N GLU A 36 -4.76 -12.76 4.44
CA GLU A 36 -4.96 -12.94 2.99
C GLU A 36 -5.25 -11.61 2.29
N LEU A 37 -5.95 -10.69 2.96
CA LEU A 37 -6.19 -9.34 2.45
C LEU A 37 -4.94 -8.46 2.44
N ASP A 38 -3.89 -8.88 3.16
CA ASP A 38 -2.57 -8.27 3.14
C ASP A 38 -2.61 -6.75 3.40
N ILE A 39 -3.49 -6.33 4.33
CA ILE A 39 -3.77 -4.92 4.64
C ILE A 39 -2.59 -4.27 5.36
N ASP A 40 -1.80 -5.08 6.07
CA ASP A 40 -0.57 -4.66 6.77
C ASP A 40 0.66 -4.72 5.85
N ASN A 41 0.56 -5.34 4.67
CA ASN A 41 1.48 -4.98 3.60
C ASN A 41 1.05 -3.58 3.22
N GLU A 42 1.83 -2.60 3.67
CA GLU A 42 1.98 -1.32 3.00
C GLU A 42 2.22 -1.66 1.53
N ARG A 43 1.12 -1.89 0.79
CA ARG A 43 1.14 -2.13 -0.63
C ARG A 43 1.95 -0.97 -1.12
N TYR A 44 3.16 -1.30 -1.56
CA TYR A 44 4.05 -0.39 -2.20
C TYR A 44 3.23 0.30 -3.28
N SER A 45 2.67 1.44 -2.90
CA SER A 45 1.99 2.34 -3.80
C SER A 45 3.20 3.02 -4.37
N GLY A 46 3.50 2.72 -5.65
CA GLY A 46 4.66 3.29 -6.31
C GLY A 46 4.75 4.79 -6.00
N PRO A 47 5.96 5.36 -5.95
CA PRO A 47 6.16 6.75 -5.54
C PRO A 47 5.25 7.73 -6.31
N GLU A 48 4.86 7.41 -7.55
CA GLU A 48 3.86 8.13 -8.33
C GLU A 48 2.50 8.33 -7.62
N TYR A 49 2.03 7.35 -6.85
CA TYR A 49 0.78 7.42 -6.09
C TYR A 49 0.92 8.22 -4.80
N GLU A 50 2.05 8.08 -4.10
CA GLU A 50 2.33 8.91 -2.92
C GLU A 50 2.50 10.38 -3.29
N ALA A 51 3.19 10.67 -4.41
CA ALA A 51 3.29 12.03 -4.93
C ALA A 51 1.91 12.61 -5.27
N ALA A 52 1.04 11.84 -5.91
CA ALA A 52 -0.32 12.30 -6.23
C ALA A 52 -1.13 12.64 -4.97
N ARG A 53 -0.91 11.91 -3.86
CA ARG A 53 -1.60 12.11 -2.59
C ARG A 53 -1.08 13.29 -1.78
N HIS A 54 0.23 13.57 -1.82
CA HIS A 54 0.90 14.52 -0.93
C HIS A 54 1.42 15.78 -1.61
N GLY A 55 1.56 15.80 -2.93
CA GLY A 55 2.15 16.91 -3.69
C GLY A 55 1.58 17.03 -5.10
N PRO A 56 0.36 17.56 -5.27
CA PRO A 56 -0.15 17.91 -6.59
C PRO A 56 0.64 19.09 -7.18
N GLY A 57 0.92 19.05 -8.49
CA GLY A 57 1.52 20.16 -9.24
C GLY A 57 2.95 19.97 -9.74
N LEU A 58 3.53 18.77 -9.64
CA LEU A 58 4.85 18.48 -10.23
C LEU A 58 4.80 18.56 -11.74
N THR A 59 5.74 19.29 -12.33
CA THR A 59 6.00 19.25 -13.77
C THR A 59 6.70 17.95 -14.16
N LEU A 60 6.67 17.59 -15.45
CA LEU A 60 7.35 16.38 -15.94
C LEU A 60 8.87 16.42 -15.67
N GLU A 61 9.50 17.59 -15.77
CA GLU A 61 10.93 17.75 -15.52
C GLU A 61 11.29 17.52 -14.04
N GLU A 62 10.51 18.08 -13.13
CA GLU A 62 10.67 17.87 -11.68
C GLU A 62 10.42 16.41 -11.30
N PHE A 63 9.36 15.81 -11.87
CA PHE A 63 9.05 14.40 -11.64
C PHE A 63 10.18 13.49 -12.15
N ARG A 64 10.76 13.79 -13.31
CA ARG A 64 11.87 12.99 -13.89
C ARG A 64 13.12 13.01 -13.02
N ALA A 65 13.42 14.13 -12.36
CA ALA A 65 14.55 14.23 -11.44
C ALA A 65 14.28 13.50 -10.11
N TRP A 66 13.06 13.58 -9.61
CA TRP A 66 12.66 13.04 -8.31
C TRP A 66 12.37 11.53 -8.32
N TYR A 67 11.63 11.05 -9.32
CA TYR A 67 11.10 9.68 -9.38
C TYR A 67 12.17 8.59 -9.23
N PRO A 68 13.36 8.67 -9.87
CA PRO A 68 14.41 7.67 -9.69
C PRO A 68 14.90 7.53 -8.25
N VAL A 69 15.02 8.66 -7.54
CA VAL A 69 15.45 8.71 -6.15
C VAL A 69 14.37 8.13 -5.25
N ALA A 70 13.12 8.54 -5.45
CA ALA A 70 11.97 8.04 -4.70
C ALA A 70 11.80 6.52 -4.88
N LEU A 71 11.90 6.02 -6.11
CA LEU A 71 11.81 4.59 -6.43
C LEU A 71 12.93 3.79 -5.76
N LYS A 72 14.15 4.33 -5.72
CA LYS A 72 15.29 3.71 -5.04
C LYS A 72 15.06 3.62 -3.53
N ILE A 73 14.58 4.69 -2.89
CA ILE A 73 14.27 4.70 -1.46
C ILE A 73 13.17 3.68 -1.15
N ALA A 74 12.08 3.74 -1.91
CA ALA A 74 10.91 2.92 -1.68
C ALA A 74 11.22 1.42 -1.87
N LYS A 75 12.09 1.05 -2.82
CA LYS A 75 12.55 -0.34 -3.00
C LYS A 75 13.81 -0.69 -2.19
N LYS A 76 14.17 0.09 -1.15
CA LYS A 76 15.33 -0.15 -0.27
C LYS A 76 16.66 -0.35 -1.03
N GLY A 77 16.83 0.35 -2.15
CA GLY A 77 18.04 0.29 -2.97
C GLY A 77 18.16 -0.91 -3.91
N ILE A 78 17.11 -1.74 -4.04
CA ILE A 78 17.11 -2.92 -4.90
C ILE A 78 17.03 -2.55 -6.39
N VAL A 79 16.44 -1.40 -6.73
CA VAL A 79 16.32 -0.94 -8.12
C VAL A 79 17.62 -0.27 -8.58
N LYS A 80 18.13 -0.72 -9.73
CA LYS A 80 19.30 -0.10 -10.35
C LYS A 80 18.88 1.09 -11.22
N PRO A 81 19.65 2.19 -11.26
CA PRO A 81 19.35 3.35 -12.12
C PRO A 81 19.15 2.99 -13.59
N ASN A 82 19.84 1.96 -14.10
CA ASN A 82 19.70 1.49 -15.49
C ASN A 82 18.36 0.81 -15.81
N GLU A 83 17.55 0.46 -14.80
CA GLU A 83 16.22 -0.12 -14.99
C GLU A 83 15.13 0.96 -15.15
N ILE A 84 15.47 2.22 -14.85
CA ILE A 84 14.56 3.36 -14.92
C ILE A 84 14.73 4.03 -16.29
N THR A 85 14.06 3.46 -17.29
CA THR A 85 14.03 4.00 -18.65
C THR A 85 13.17 5.27 -18.71
N GLU A 86 13.43 6.12 -19.70
CA GLU A 86 12.61 7.33 -19.94
C GLU A 86 11.13 6.98 -20.18
N ALA A 87 10.87 5.85 -20.84
CA ALA A 87 9.52 5.33 -21.03
C ALA A 87 8.82 4.95 -19.71
N SER A 88 9.56 4.39 -18.73
CA SER A 88 8.98 4.05 -17.43
C SER A 88 8.70 5.30 -16.58
N CYS A 89 9.57 6.30 -16.62
CA CYS A 89 9.30 7.62 -16.03
C CYS A 89 8.06 8.29 -16.64
N GLN A 90 7.91 8.25 -17.96
CA GLN A 90 6.75 8.85 -18.64
C GLN A 90 5.45 8.15 -18.23
N THR A 91 5.48 6.82 -18.13
CA THR A 91 4.32 6.02 -17.70
C THR A 91 3.95 6.33 -16.24
N ALA A 92 4.94 6.42 -15.35
CA ALA A 92 4.73 6.79 -13.95
C ALA A 92 4.17 8.21 -13.80
N PHE A 93 4.63 9.16 -14.62
CA PHE A 93 4.11 10.52 -14.62
C PHE A 93 2.64 10.58 -15.08
N GLN A 94 2.25 9.79 -16.09
CA GLN A 94 0.84 9.70 -16.51
C GLN A 94 -0.05 9.15 -15.40
N ILE A 95 0.43 8.16 -14.66
CA ILE A 95 -0.28 7.61 -13.49
C ILE A 95 -0.42 8.69 -12.40
N TYR A 96 0.67 9.39 -12.09
CA TYR A 96 0.65 10.52 -11.16
C TYR A 96 -0.40 11.57 -11.56
N GLN A 97 -0.40 12.01 -12.82
CA GLN A 97 -1.35 13.00 -13.32
C GLN A 97 -2.79 12.52 -13.19
N ARG A 98 -3.07 11.27 -13.58
CA ARG A 98 -4.41 10.68 -13.49
C ARG A 98 -4.88 10.63 -12.04
N CYS A 99 -4.04 10.15 -11.13
CA CYS A 99 -4.38 10.06 -9.70
C CYS A 99 -4.49 11.44 -9.02
N ALA A 100 -3.70 12.42 -9.44
CA ALA A 100 -3.80 13.79 -8.93
C ALA A 100 -5.07 14.50 -9.44
N SER A 101 -5.56 14.15 -10.63
CA SER A 101 -6.78 14.73 -11.22
C SER A 101 -8.09 14.07 -10.76
N ASP A 102 -8.05 12.86 -10.20
CA ASP A 102 -9.24 12.06 -9.84
C ASP A 102 -9.99 12.58 -8.58
N PHE A 103 -9.50 13.67 -7.97
CA PHE A 103 -10.09 14.30 -6.78
C PHE A 103 -11.01 15.50 -7.11
N TYR A 104 -11.30 15.77 -8.38
CA TYR A 104 -12.18 16.87 -8.83
C TYR A 104 -13.53 16.38 -9.38
#